data_AF-A0A956MYM1-F1
#
_entry.id   AF-A0A956MYM1-F1
#
_cell.length_a   1.000
_cell.length_b   1.000
_cell.length_c   1.000
_cell.angle_alpha   90.00
_cell.angle_beta   90.00
_cell.angle_gamma   90.00
#
_symmetry.space_group_name_H-M   'P 1'
#
loop_
_entity.id
_entity.type
_entity.pdbx_description
1 polymer ?
#
loop_
_entity_poly.entity_id
_entity_poly.type
_entity_poly.pdbx_seq_one_letter_code
_entity_poly.pdbx_strand_id
1 'polypeptide(L)'
;QVPSTTELSRLYNINPATVLKGMNILVDKNILYKKRGLGMFVNRGAKNTIKLLRKESFKNKFIKNLIEEANKLDIDKDELLEMIKQYKGGN
;
A
#
# COMPACT_ATOMS: atom_id res chain seq x y z
N GLN A 1 5.73 -14.69 -14.10
CA GLN A 1 6.43 -15.24 -12.92
C GLN A 1 7.12 -14.10 -12.21
N VAL A 2 7.31 -14.17 -10.89
CA VAL A 2 8.13 -13.18 -10.14
C VAL A 2 9.51 -13.76 -9.86
N PRO A 3 10.55 -12.93 -9.63
CA PRO A 3 11.85 -13.42 -9.24
C PRO A 3 11.78 -14.25 -7.96
N SER A 4 12.62 -15.27 -7.87
CA SER A 4 12.77 -16.12 -6.70
C SER A 4 13.32 -15.34 -5.50
N THR A 5 13.16 -15.91 -4.30
CA THR A 5 13.72 -15.35 -3.07
C THR A 5 15.23 -15.11 -3.20
N THR A 6 15.96 -16.07 -3.78
CA THR A 6 17.41 -15.98 -3.96
C THR A 6 17.81 -14.87 -4.92
N GLU A 7 17.07 -14.69 -6.03
CA GLU A 7 17.32 -13.62 -6.99
C GLU A 7 17.07 -12.24 -6.38
N LEU A 8 15.93 -12.05 -5.68
CA LEU A 8 15.62 -10.80 -4.99
C LEU A 8 16.63 -10.50 -3.87
N SER A 9 17.06 -11.51 -3.12
CA SER A 9 18.09 -11.36 -2.10
C SER A 9 19.41 -10.86 -2.65
N ARG A 10 19.86 -11.40 -3.79
CA ARG A 10 21.09 -10.94 -4.45
C ARG A 10 20.92 -9.53 -5.03
N LEU A 11 19.80 -9.28 -5.72
CA LEU A 11 19.55 -8.00 -6.39
C LEU A 11 19.51 -6.82 -5.41
N TYR A 12 18.86 -7.01 -4.26
CA TYR A 12 18.69 -5.96 -3.25
C TYR A 12 19.66 -6.05 -2.07
N ASN A 13 20.55 -7.05 -2.06
CA ASN A 13 21.45 -7.36 -0.95
C ASN A 13 20.69 -7.51 0.40
N ILE A 14 19.54 -8.21 0.38
CA ILE A 14 18.66 -8.42 1.53
C ILE A 14 18.72 -9.89 1.96
N ASN A 15 18.72 -10.13 3.27
CA ASN A 15 18.63 -11.47 3.87
C ASN A 15 17.48 -12.30 3.24
N PRO A 16 17.74 -13.52 2.73
CA PRO A 16 16.73 -14.43 2.17
C PRO A 16 15.50 -14.66 3.04
N ALA A 17 15.66 -14.74 4.36
CA ALA A 17 14.53 -14.90 5.28
C ALA A 17 13.60 -13.67 5.23
N THR A 18 14.16 -12.46 5.12
CA THR A 18 13.38 -11.21 5.01
C THR A 18 12.65 -11.12 3.68
N VAL A 19 13.31 -11.46 2.57
CA VAL A 19 12.66 -11.52 1.26
C VAL A 19 11.53 -12.55 1.27
N LEU A 20 11.77 -13.76 1.80
CA LEU A 20 10.75 -14.79 1.91
C LEU A 20 9.54 -14.32 2.74
N LYS A 21 9.79 -13.67 3.88
CA LYS A 21 8.73 -13.06 4.69
C LYS A 21 7.93 -12.03 3.89
N GLY A 22 8.60 -11.16 3.13
CA GLY A 22 7.94 -10.20 2.23
C GLY A 22 7.07 -10.87 1.18
N MET A 23 7.56 -11.93 0.55
CA MET A 23 6.80 -12.71 -0.44
C MET A 23 5.57 -13.37 0.18
N ASN A 24 5.70 -13.94 1.39
CA ASN A 24 4.58 -14.54 2.11
C ASN A 24 3.50 -13.50 2.45
N ILE A 25 3.88 -12.29 2.88
CA ILE A 25 2.92 -11.20 3.10
C ILE A 25 2.13 -10.87 1.82
N LEU A 26 2.78 -10.93 0.65
CA LEU A 26 2.08 -10.71 -0.62
C LEU A 26 1.18 -11.89 -1.00
N VAL A 27 1.52 -13.12 -0.62
CA VAL A 27 0.65 -14.29 -0.78
C VAL A 27 -0.59 -14.17 0.11
N ASP A 28 -0.41 -13.85 1.39
CA ASP A 28 -1.50 -13.67 2.35
C ASP A 28 -2.46 -12.55 1.93
N LYS A 29 -1.94 -11.52 1.27
CA LYS A 29 -2.73 -10.41 0.69
C LYS A 29 -3.36 -10.74 -0.67
N ASN A 30 -3.28 -11.99 -1.13
CA ASN A 30 -3.75 -12.42 -2.45
C ASN A 30 -3.14 -11.64 -3.63
N ILE A 31 -1.96 -11.04 -3.45
CA ILE A 31 -1.22 -10.32 -4.50
C ILE A 31 -0.36 -11.29 -5.29
N LEU A 32 0.26 -12.25 -4.61
CA LEU A 32 0.99 -13.36 -5.21
C LEU A 32 0.26 -14.68 -4.94
N TYR A 33 0.53 -15.68 -5.77
CA TYR A 33 0.14 -17.07 -5.50
C TYR A 33 1.26 -18.02 -5.92
N LYS A 34 1.25 -19.21 -5.32
CA LYS A 34 2.23 -20.27 -5.61
C LYS A 34 1.64 -21.27 -6.59
N LYS A 35 2.38 -21.56 -7.66
CA LYS A 35 2.11 -22.69 -8.57
C LYS A 35 3.11 -23.80 -8.22
N ARG A 36 2.61 -24.95 -7.75
CA ARG A 36 3.46 -26.08 -7.28
C ARG A 36 4.48 -26.46 -8.35
N GLY A 37 5.74 -26.59 -7.95
CA GLY A 37 6.88 -26.91 -8.84
C GLY A 37 7.32 -25.80 -9.80
N LEU A 38 6.58 -24.69 -9.92
CA LEU A 38 6.79 -23.66 -10.95
C LEU A 38 7.12 -22.27 -10.38
N GLY A 39 6.98 -22.08 -9.07
CA GLY A 39 7.33 -20.83 -8.37
C GLY A 39 6.13 -19.94 -8.06
N MET A 40 6.37 -18.64 -7.96
CA MET A 40 5.37 -17.62 -7.58
C MET A 40 4.96 -16.75 -8.77
N PHE A 41 3.69 -16.33 -8.75
CA PHE A 41 3.05 -15.59 -9.82
C PHE A 41 2.14 -14.49 -9.25
N VAL A 42 1.93 -13.44 -10.04
CA VAL A 42 1.03 -12.33 -9.67
C VAL A 42 -0.42 -12.77 -9.88
N ASN A 43 -1.27 -12.56 -8.88
CA ASN A 43 -2.68 -12.88 -8.96
C ASN A 43 -3.41 -11.93 -9.95
N ARG A 44 -4.46 -12.43 -10.60
CA ARG A 44 -5.34 -11.57 -11.38
C ARG A 44 -6.00 -10.56 -10.44
N GLY A 45 -6.02 -9.29 -10.83
CA GLY A 45 -6.56 -8.21 -9.98
C GLY A 45 -5.62 -7.68 -8.90
N ALA A 46 -4.38 -8.19 -8.77
CA ALA A 46 -3.41 -7.72 -7.77
C ALA A 46 -3.24 -6.18 -7.75
N LYS A 47 -3.26 -5.52 -8.92
CA LYS A 47 -3.20 -4.05 -9.03
C LYS A 47 -4.35 -3.37 -8.27
N ASN A 48 -5.56 -3.90 -8.37
CA ASN A 48 -6.74 -3.34 -7.70
C ASN A 48 -6.65 -3.59 -6.18
N THR A 49 -6.23 -4.79 -5.77
CA THR A 49 -5.97 -5.11 -4.36
C THR A 49 -4.95 -4.15 -3.74
N ILE A 50 -3.83 -3.90 -4.43
CA ILE A 50 -2.80 -2.96 -3.96
C ILE A 50 -3.36 -1.53 -3.85
N LYS A 51 -4.14 -1.09 -4.85
CA LYS A 51 -4.79 0.24 -4.81
C LYS A 51 -5.72 0.37 -3.60
N LEU A 52 -6.55 -0.64 -3.33
CA LEU A 52 -7.48 -0.62 -2.20
C LEU A 52 -6.73 -0.56 -0.86
N LEU A 53 -5.73 -1.41 -0.67
CA LEU A 53 -4.89 -1.39 0.52
C LEU A 53 -4.19 -0.03 0.73
N ARG A 54 -3.73 0.61 -0.35
CA ARG A 54 -3.13 1.95 -0.28
C ARG A 54 -4.15 3.03 0.05
N LYS A 55 -5.36 2.97 -0.51
CA LYS A 55 -6.46 3.89 -0.15
C LYS A 55 -6.82 3.80 1.33
N GLU A 56 -6.94 2.59 1.87
CA GLU A 56 -7.18 2.38 3.30
C GLU A 56 -6.04 2.93 4.16
N SER A 57 -4.78 2.63 3.80
CA SER A 57 -3.65 3.21 4.51
C SER A 57 -3.60 4.73 4.41
N PHE A 58 -4.01 5.31 3.28
CA PHE A 58 -4.04 6.76 3.10
C PHE A 58 -5.11 7.40 3.99
N LYS A 59 -6.31 6.82 4.03
CA LYS A 59 -7.39 7.25 4.90
C LYS A 59 -6.95 7.25 6.37
N ASN A 60 -6.33 6.15 6.83
CA ASN A 60 -5.96 5.98 8.23
C ASN A 60 -4.78 6.86 8.68
N LYS A 61 -3.90 7.26 7.75
CA LYS A 61 -2.72 8.08 8.07
C LYS A 61 -2.93 9.57 7.81
N PHE A 62 -3.52 9.93 6.68
CA PHE A 62 -3.61 11.33 6.25
C PHE A 62 -4.98 11.92 6.56
N ILE A 63 -6.06 11.25 6.16
CA ILE A 63 -7.41 11.78 6.39
C ILE A 63 -7.73 11.84 7.88
N LYS A 64 -7.34 10.81 8.64
CA LYS A 64 -7.48 10.82 10.11
C LYS A 64 -6.77 12.02 10.73
N ASN A 65 -5.47 12.20 10.44
CA ASN A 65 -4.68 13.29 11.01
C ASN A 65 -5.22 14.67 10.57
N LEU A 66 -5.64 14.81 9.30
CA LEU A 66 -6.22 16.05 8.79
C LEU A 66 -7.48 16.45 9.58
N ILE A 67 -8.38 15.48 9.82
CA ILE A 67 -9.61 15.73 10.58
C ILE A 67 -9.28 16.06 12.04
N GLU A 68 -8.33 15.36 12.65
CA GLU A 68 -7.91 15.64 14.03
C GLU A 68 -7.33 17.06 14.19
N GLU A 69 -6.53 17.54 13.23
CA GLU A 69 -6.01 18.91 13.25
C GLU A 69 -7.08 19.95 12.94
N ALA A 70 -7.98 19.68 11.99
CA ALA A 70 -9.12 20.56 11.71
C ALA A 70 -9.99 20.78 12.96
N ASN A 71 -10.31 19.70 13.67
CA ASN A 71 -11.09 19.77 14.91
C ASN A 71 -10.41 20.59 16.00
N LYS A 72 -9.07 20.59 16.10
CA LYS A 72 -8.34 21.41 17.08
C LYS A 72 -8.39 22.90 16.76
N LEU A 73 -8.68 23.25 15.51
CA LEU A 73 -8.80 24.62 15.03
C LEU A 73 -10.27 25.06 14.90
N ASP A 74 -11.20 24.27 15.45
CA ASP A 74 -12.65 24.47 15.33
C ASP A 74 -13.15 24.54 13.87
N ILE A 75 -12.40 23.94 12.93
CA ILE A 75 -12.77 23.83 11.52
C ILE A 75 -13.74 22.65 11.39
N ASP A 76 -14.98 22.94 11.02
CA ASP A 76 -15.97 21.90 10.79
C ASP A 76 -15.75 21.16 9.47
N LYS A 77 -16.52 20.09 9.25
CA LYS A 77 -16.38 19.25 8.08
C LYS A 77 -16.69 19.97 6.77
N ASP A 78 -17.69 20.85 6.76
CA ASP A 78 -18.12 21.55 5.55
C ASP A 78 -17.12 22.64 5.19
N GLU A 79 -16.60 23.36 6.18
CA GLU A 79 -15.48 24.31 6.02
C GLU A 79 -14.23 23.60 5.48
N LEU A 80 -13.83 22.46 6.08
CA LEU A 80 -12.69 21.67 5.62
C LEU A 80 -12.86 21.19 4.17
N LEU A 81 -14.08 20.79 3.77
CA LEU A 81 -14.37 20.39 2.40
C LEU A 81 -14.26 21.56 1.43
N GLU A 82 -14.72 22.75 1.80
CA GLU A 82 -14.54 23.96 1.00
C GLU A 82 -13.06 24.33 0.85
N MET A 83 -12.27 24.26 1.92
CA MET A 83 -10.82 24.47 1.86
C MET A 83 -10.16 23.52 0.86
N ILE A 84 -10.53 22.23 0.88
CA ILE A 84 -10.00 21.22 -0.05
C ILE A 84 -10.39 21.53 -1.51
N LYS A 85 -11.63 21.96 -1.77
CA LYS A 85 -12.09 22.32 -3.12
C LYS A 85 -11.38 23.56 -3.66
N GLN A 86 -11.12 24.54 -2.80
CA GLN A 86 -10.46 25.79 -3.18
C GLN A 86 -8.94 25.64 -3.32
N TYR A 87 -8.36 24.62 -2.68
CA TYR A 87 -6.94 24.33 -2.76
C TYR A 87 -6.55 23.82 -4.15
N LYS A 88 -6.10 24.73 -5.02
CA LYS A 88 -5.37 24.41 -6.24
C LYS A 88 -3.95 24.05 -5.83
N GLY A 89 -3.66 22.75 -5.72
CA GLY A 89 -2.39 22.24 -5.22
C GLY A 89 -1.16 22.96 -5.77
N GLY A 90 -0.16 23.19 -4.90
CA GLY A 90 1.16 23.66 -5.32
C GLY A 90 1.82 22.65 -6.26
N ASN A 91 2.47 23.16 -7.30
CA ASN A 91 3.23 22.41 -8.30
C ASN A 91 4.17 21.37 -7.67
#